data_AF-A0A4P5P2Y4-F1
#
_entry.id   AF-A0A4P5P2Y4-F1
#
_cell.length_a   1.000
_cell.length_b   1.000
_cell.length_c   1.000
_cell.angle_alpha   90.00
_cell.angle_beta   90.00
_cell.angle_gamma   90.00
#
_symmetry.space_group_name_H-M   'P 1'
#
loop_
_entity.id
_entity.type
_entity.pdbx_description
1 polymer ?
#
loop_
_entity_poly.entity_id
_entity_poly.type
_entity_poly.pdbx_seq_one_letter_code
_entity_poly.pdbx_strand_id
1 'polypeptide(L)' 'MSKAFIAAVLQDSLDCTGVAATKAADDLVGAIVAELKQEGGFTLPSFGTFTVHKTKAPRRSIPAPASR' A
#
# COMPACT_ATOMS: atom_id res chain seq x y z
N MET A 1 8.98 -0.92 -3.94
CA MET A 1 8.55 0.50 -4.02
C MET A 1 8.53 1.07 -2.63
N SER A 2 9.27 2.14 -2.36
CA SER A 2 9.25 2.85 -1.07
C SER A 2 8.45 4.15 -1.18
N LYS A 3 8.01 4.71 -0.05
CA LYS A 3 7.39 6.05 -0.04
C LYS A 3 8.31 7.12 -0.65
N ALA A 4 9.62 7.02 -0.37
CA ALA A 4 10.63 7.91 -0.92
C ALA A 4 10.71 7.85 -2.45
N PHE A 5 10.55 6.66 -3.03
CA PHE A 5 10.49 6.53 -4.49
C PHE A 5 9.27 7.28 -5.07
N ILE A 6 8.09 7.12 -4.47
CA ILE A 6 6.86 7.80 -4.93
C ILE A 6 7.04 9.31 -4.83
N ALA A 7 7.60 9.80 -3.71
CA ALA A 7 7.90 11.22 -3.52
C ALA A 7 8.88 11.74 -4.58
N ALA A 8 9.93 10.99 -4.93
CA ALA A 8 10.86 11.38 -5.99
C ALA A 8 10.16 11.51 -7.36
N VAL A 9 9.35 10.51 -7.75
CA VAL A 9 8.57 10.56 -8.99
C VAL A 9 7.61 11.76 -9.01
N LEU A 10 6.94 12.05 -7.89
CA LEU A 10 6.05 13.21 -7.77
C LEU A 10 6.82 14.53 -7.86
N GLN A 11 8.00 14.61 -7.23
CA GLN A 11 8.85 15.80 -7.28
C GLN A 11 9.25 16.12 -8.71
N ASP A 12 9.72 15.11 -9.45
CA ASP A 12 10.18 15.25 -10.82
C ASP A 12 9.02 15.53 -11.79
N SER A 13 7.88 14.87 -11.61
CA SER A 13 6.73 15.00 -12.52
C SER A 13 5.98 16.32 -12.36
N LEU A 14 5.98 16.89 -11.14
CA LEU A 14 5.24 18.11 -10.80
C LEU A 14 6.14 19.35 -10.67
N ASP A 15 7.44 19.19 -10.86
CA ASP A 15 8.47 20.22 -10.66
C ASP A 15 8.27 20.99 -9.35
N CYS A 16 8.14 20.24 -8.24
CA CYS A 16 7.86 20.79 -6.92
C CYS A 16 8.99 20.56 -5.92
N THR A 17 8.86 21.13 -4.73
CA THR A 17 9.86 20.92 -3.68
C THR A 17 9.76 19.50 -3.11
N GLY A 18 10.88 18.94 -2.64
CA GLY A 18 10.87 17.62 -2.01
C GLY A 18 9.98 17.52 -0.77
N VAL A 19 9.79 18.62 -0.04
CA VAL A 19 8.84 18.69 1.08
C VAL A 19 7.40 18.54 0.59
N ALA A 20 7.03 19.26 -0.48
CA ALA A 20 5.70 19.15 -1.08
C ALA A 20 5.45 17.75 -1.64
N ALA A 21 6.44 17.16 -2.33
CA ALA A 21 6.33 15.83 -2.90
C ALA A 21 6.21 14.73 -1.83
N THR A 22 6.96 14.86 -0.73
CA THR A 22 6.85 13.94 0.41
C THR A 22 5.47 14.01 1.05
N LYS A 23 4.95 15.23 1.25
CA LYS A 23 3.60 15.44 1.77
C LYS A 23 2.53 14.83 0.85
N ALA A 24 2.64 15.06 -0.45
CA ALA A 24 1.72 14.48 -1.42
C ALA A 24 1.76 12.94 -1.42
N ALA A 25 2.95 12.33 -1.27
CA ALA A 25 3.08 10.88 -1.13
C ALA A 25 2.43 10.36 0.16
N ASP A 26 2.56 11.09 1.27
CA ASP A 26 1.89 10.76 2.54
C ASP A 26 0.37 10.87 2.43
N ASP A 27 -0.14 11.96 1.85
CA ASP A 27 -1.57 12.20 1.66
C ASP A 27 -2.20 11.15 0.74
N LEU A 28 -1.50 10.78 -0.36
CA LEU A 28 -1.94 9.73 -1.28
C LEU A 28 -2.09 8.38 -0.59
N VAL A 29 -1.06 7.94 0.15
CA VAL A 29 -1.10 6.65 0.87
C VAL A 29 -2.16 6.69 1.97
N GLY A 30 -2.27 7.82 2.67
CA GLY A 30 -3.28 8.05 3.70
C GLY A 30 -4.70 7.91 3.16
N ALA A 31 -5.00 8.54 2.03
CA ALA A 31 -6.30 8.47 1.37
C ALA A 31 -6.65 7.03 0.96
N ILE A 32 -5.71 6.30 0.36
CA ILE A 32 -5.90 4.89 -0.02
C ILE A 32 -6.24 4.02 1.22
N VAL A 33 -5.49 4.20 2.31
CA VAL A 33 -5.74 3.43 3.54
C VAL A 33 -7.07 3.80 4.18
N ALA A 34 -7.48 5.07 4.14
CA ALA A 34 -8.77 5.52 4.65
C ALA A 34 -9.91 4.89 3.85
N GLU A 35 -9.84 4.93 2.52
CA GLU A 35 -10.83 4.33 1.61
C GLU A 35 -10.97 2.83 1.86
N LEU A 36 -9.85 2.11 1.93
CA LEU A 36 -9.85 0.66 2.22
C LEU A 36 -10.54 0.33 3.55
N LYS A 37 -10.38 1.16 4.57
CA LYS A 37 -10.99 0.94 5.89
C LYS A 37 -12.48 1.27 5.92
N GLN A 38 -12.92 2.27 5.17
CA GLN A 38 -14.30 2.75 5.16
C GLN A 38 -15.17 1.90 4.24
N GLU A 39 -14.75 1.74 2.99
CA GLU A 39 -15.54 1.10 1.93
C GLU A 39 -15.20 -0.39 1.75
N GLY A 40 -14.11 -0.86 2.37
CA GLY A 40 -13.66 -2.25 2.27
C GLY A 40 -13.00 -2.60 0.94
N GLY A 41 -12.76 -1.63 0.05
CA GLY A 41 -12.07 -1.81 -1.21
C GLY A 41 -12.01 -0.54 -2.05
N PHE A 42 -11.13 -0.49 -3.04
CA PHE A 42 -11.11 0.55 -4.06
C PHE A 42 -10.54 0.02 -5.37
N THR A 43 -10.86 0.67 -6.48
CA THR A 43 -10.33 0.33 -7.80
C THR A 43 -9.60 1.51 -8.40
N LEU A 44 -8.38 1.26 -8.89
CA LEU A 44 -7.67 2.16 -9.78
C LEU A 44 -7.74 1.58 -11.19
N PRO A 45 -8.49 2.20 -12.11
CA PRO A 45 -8.55 1.77 -13.50
C PRO A 45 -7.16 1.58 -14.09
N SER A 46 -6.98 0.51 -14.87
CA SER A 46 -5.69 0.14 -15.50
C SER A 46 -4.55 -0.22 -14.55
N PHE A 47 -4.76 -0.17 -13.22
CA PHE A 47 -3.78 -0.59 -12.22
C PHE A 47 -4.24 -1.85 -11.50
N GLY A 48 -5.44 -1.84 -10.94
CA GLY A 48 -6.00 -2.98 -10.24
C GLY A 48 -7.07 -2.62 -9.21
N THR A 49 -7.63 -3.66 -8.60
CA THR A 49 -8.63 -3.56 -7.53
C THR A 49 -8.02 -4.08 -6.24
N PHE A 50 -8.24 -3.32 -5.17
CA PHE A 50 -7.84 -3.67 -3.82
C PHE A 50 -9.08 -3.89 -2.98
N THR A 51 -9.09 -4.96 -2.19
CA THR A 51 -10.23 -5.37 -1.37
C THR A 51 -9.77 -5.87 -0.02
N VAL A 52 -10.50 -5.51 1.03
CA VAL A 52 -10.29 -6.01 2.38
C VAL A 52 -10.95 -7.37 2.49
N HIS A 53 -10.14 -8.39 2.77
CA HIS A 53 -10.62 -9.74 3.00
C HIS A 53 -10.45 -10.11 4.47
N LYS A 54 -11.51 -10.71 5.05
CA LYS A 54 -11.40 -11.36 6.36
C LYS A 54 -10.62 -12.67 6.19
N THR A 55 -9.40 -12.71 6.72
CA THR A 55 -8.60 -13.92 6.72
C THR A 55 -9.05 -14.84 7.84
N LYS A 56 -9.47 -16.07 7.52
CA LYS A 56 -9.67 -17.09 8.55
C LYS A 56 -8.30 -17.44 9.16
N ALA A 57 -8.26 -17.64 10.48
CA ALA A 57 -7.03 -18.04 11.16
C ALA A 57 -6.49 -19.32 10.50
N PRO A 58 -5.25 -19.33 9.99
CA PRO A 58 -4.68 -20.52 9.39
C PRO A 58 -4.57 -21.61 10.47
N ARG A 59 -4.90 -22.85 10.11
CA ARG A 59 -4.62 -24.00 10.96
C ARG A 59 -3.10 -24.07 11.09
N ARG A 60 -2.57 -23.79 12.28
CA ARG A 60 -1.13 -23.80 12.56
C ARG A 60 -0.58 -25.20 12.31
N SER A 61 0.04 -25.44 11.15
CA SER A 61 0.88 -26.62 10.93
C SER A 61 2.24 -26.32 11.53
N ILE A 62 2.62 -27.03 12.60
CA ILE A 62 3.99 -27.04 13.07
C ILE A 62 4.81 -27.74 11.98
N PRO A 63 5.92 -27.15 11.47
CA PRO A 63 6.78 -27.83 10.52
C PRO A 63 7.22 -29.18 11.08
N ALA A 64 7.14 -30.24 10.27
CA ALA A 64 7.59 -31.57 10.69
C ALA A 64 9.07 -31.51 11.13
N PRO A 65 9.47 -32.21 12.20
CA PRO A 65 10.86 -32.22 12.63
C PRO A 65 11.74 -32.71 11.49
N ALA A 66 12.79 -31.95 11.18
CA ALA A 66 13.79 -32.36 10.20
C ALA A 66 14.33 -33.72 10.60
N SER A 67 14.25 -34.69 9.69
CA SER A 67 14.90 -35.98 9.83
C SER A 67 16.41 -35.75 10.03
N ARG A 68 16.93 -36.32 11.12
CA ARG A 68 18.29 -36.18 11.66
C ARG A 68 19.39 -36.31 10.63
#